data_AF-A0A1H1ZZV3-F1
#
_entry.id   AF-A0A1H1ZZV3-F1
#
_cell.length_a   1.000
_cell.length_b   1.000
_cell.length_c   1.000
_cell.angle_alpha   90.00
_cell.angle_beta   90.00
_cell.angle_gamma   90.00
#
_symmetry.space_group_name_H-M   'P 1'
#
loop_
_entity.id
_entity.type
_entity.pdbx_description
1 polymer ?
#
loop_
_entity_poly.entity_id
_entity_poly.type
_entity_poly.pdbx_seq_one_letter_code
_entity_poly.pdbx_strand_id
1 'polypeptide(L)'
;MTTLYLMVGLPGAGKTTRAQALAAAHDALRLSPDVWMIPLYGASDPDGKRDVLEGRLVSVALQALRLGTSVVLDFGFWGRDERSSLRALAASLGATAEVVYLPVDRETQRSRVGSRWATTPGDTFAMTDAEVDDSRRVFEEPDAAELAGGPVPPAPAGSGGWATWAAARWPSLDRVG
;
A
#
# COMPACT_ATOMS: atom_id res chain seq x y z
N MET A 1 19.34 -10.54 -2.32
CA MET A 1 17.96 -10.60 -2.85
C MET A 1 17.19 -9.48 -2.20
N THR A 2 16.49 -8.65 -2.97
CA THR A 2 15.71 -7.52 -2.45
C THR A 2 14.30 -7.96 -2.07
N THR A 3 13.67 -7.20 -1.18
CA THR A 3 12.31 -7.47 -0.71
C THR A 3 11.43 -6.22 -0.88
N LEU A 4 10.24 -6.44 -1.42
CA LEU A 4 9.15 -5.46 -1.44
C LEU A 4 8.20 -5.74 -0.27
N TYR A 5 8.21 -4.88 0.74
CA TYR A 5 7.28 -4.94 1.86
C TYR A 5 6.01 -4.16 1.51
N LEU A 6 4.87 -4.85 1.52
CA LEU A 6 3.56 -4.26 1.27
C LEU A 6 2.85 -4.04 2.61
N MET A 7 2.70 -2.78 3.02
CA MET A 7 1.99 -2.47 4.27
C MET A 7 0.48 -2.58 4.06
N VAL A 8 -0.17 -3.43 4.83
CA VAL A 8 -1.60 -3.72 4.73
C VAL A 8 -2.30 -3.44 6.05
N GLY A 9 -3.46 -2.78 5.99
CA GLY A 9 -4.31 -2.58 7.16
C GLY A 9 -5.12 -1.30 7.07
N LEU A 10 -6.15 -1.23 7.90
CA LEU A 10 -7.06 -0.08 7.95
C LEU A 10 -6.38 1.19 8.51
N PRO A 11 -6.95 2.39 8.28
CA PRO A 11 -6.55 3.60 9.00
C PRO A 11 -6.49 3.35 10.51
N GLY A 12 -5.51 3.92 11.22
CA GLY A 12 -5.33 3.69 12.66
C GLY A 12 -4.66 2.34 13.05
N ALA A 13 -4.37 1.44 12.11
CA ALA A 13 -3.72 0.16 12.42
C ALA A 13 -2.25 0.27 12.87
N GLY A 14 -1.62 1.44 12.72
CA GLY A 14 -0.20 1.66 13.10
C GLY A 14 0.82 1.35 12.00
N LYS A 15 0.36 1.25 10.74
CA LYS A 15 1.19 0.92 9.56
C LYS A 15 2.43 1.80 9.43
N THR A 16 2.27 3.11 9.53
CA THR A 16 3.37 4.08 9.40
C THR A 16 4.53 3.79 10.34
N THR A 17 4.22 3.51 11.61
CA THR A 17 5.25 3.16 12.62
C THR A 17 5.95 1.87 12.27
N ARG A 18 5.20 0.84 11.84
CA ARG A 18 5.80 -0.44 11.41
C ARG A 18 6.63 -0.28 10.14
N ALA A 19 6.17 0.54 9.18
CA ALA A 19 6.86 0.83 7.94
C ALA A 19 8.21 1.51 8.20
N GLN A 20 8.24 2.49 9.11
CA GLN A 20 9.47 3.15 9.55
C GLN A 20 10.44 2.17 10.21
N ALA A 21 9.94 1.31 11.10
CA ALA A 21 10.76 0.30 11.77
C ALA A 21 11.35 -0.71 10.77
N LEU A 22 10.55 -1.19 9.81
CA LEU A 22 11.02 -2.09 8.75
C LEU A 22 12.06 -1.42 7.85
N ALA A 23 11.81 -0.18 7.44
CA ALA A 23 12.74 0.58 6.62
C ALA A 23 14.11 0.71 7.30
N ALA A 24 14.12 1.05 8.59
CA ALA A 24 15.36 1.15 9.36
C ALA A 24 16.03 -0.21 9.59
N ALA A 25 15.27 -1.28 9.82
CA ALA A 25 15.82 -2.61 10.10
C ALA A 25 16.43 -3.30 8.87
N HIS A 26 15.98 -2.94 7.66
CA HIS A 26 16.36 -3.61 6.42
C HIS A 26 17.05 -2.68 5.41
N ASP A 27 17.47 -1.48 5.84
CA ASP A 27 18.02 -0.43 4.97
C ASP A 27 17.17 -0.19 3.71
N ALA A 28 15.84 -0.22 3.90
CA ALA A 28 14.87 -0.21 2.82
C ALA A 28 14.33 1.21 2.55
N LEU A 29 14.11 1.53 1.27
CA LEU A 29 13.47 2.77 0.86
C LEU A 29 11.99 2.75 1.24
N ARG A 30 11.56 3.63 2.13
CA ARG A 30 10.13 3.80 2.46
C ARG A 30 9.48 4.81 1.52
N LEU A 31 8.40 4.39 0.86
CA LEU A 31 7.57 5.24 0.02
C LEU A 31 6.14 5.27 0.59
N SER A 32 5.61 6.47 0.80
CA SER A 32 4.26 6.67 1.31
C SER A 32 3.62 7.85 0.58
N PRO A 33 2.39 7.72 0.03
CA PRO A 33 1.70 8.84 -0.60
C PRO A 33 1.27 9.89 0.45
N ASP A 34 1.00 9.47 1.68
CA ASP A 34 0.38 10.33 2.70
C ASP A 34 1.22 11.58 3.02
N VAL A 35 2.55 11.50 2.94
CA VAL A 35 3.46 12.64 3.19
C VAL A 35 3.50 13.64 2.03
N TRP A 36 2.93 13.30 0.87
CA TRP A 36 2.96 14.12 -0.34
C TRP A 36 1.58 14.64 -0.75
N MET A 37 0.50 13.93 -0.44
CA MET A 37 -0.84 14.28 -0.91
C MET A 37 -1.26 15.70 -0.56
N ILE A 38 -1.14 16.07 0.72
CA ILE A 38 -1.51 17.43 1.17
C ILE A 38 -0.52 18.48 0.65
N PRO A 39 0.81 18.30 0.75
CA PRO A 39 1.76 19.26 0.18
C PRO A 39 1.62 19.49 -1.33
N LEU A 40 1.29 18.46 -2.12
CA LEU A 40 1.18 18.57 -3.58
C LEU A 40 -0.21 19.00 -4.06
N TYR A 41 -1.27 18.58 -3.36
CA TYR A 41 -2.64 18.71 -3.86
C TYR A 41 -3.61 19.38 -2.88
N GLY A 42 -3.16 19.76 -1.69
CA GLY A 42 -3.97 20.45 -0.68
C GLY A 42 -5.02 19.57 0.01
N ALA A 43 -5.11 18.29 -0.34
CA ALA A 43 -6.05 17.31 0.23
C ALA A 43 -5.46 15.90 0.19
N SER A 44 -5.99 14.99 1.01
CA SER A 44 -5.49 13.62 1.16
C SER A 44 -5.82 12.68 0.01
N ASP A 45 -6.91 12.95 -0.73
CA ASP A 45 -7.29 12.20 -1.94
C ASP A 45 -8.21 13.00 -2.88
N PRO A 46 -7.69 14.03 -3.58
CA PRO A 46 -8.47 14.80 -4.53
C PRO A 46 -8.50 14.12 -5.91
N ASP A 47 -9.70 13.86 -6.43
CA ASP A 47 -9.96 13.55 -7.86
C ASP A 47 -9.07 12.44 -8.46
N GLY A 48 -8.79 11.37 -7.72
CA GLY A 48 -7.95 10.24 -8.19
C GLY A 48 -6.45 10.57 -8.32
N LYS A 49 -6.00 11.74 -7.84
CA LYS A 49 -4.57 12.12 -7.84
C LYS A 49 -3.72 11.20 -6.97
N ARG A 50 -4.32 10.55 -5.96
CA ARG A 50 -3.63 9.55 -5.14
C ARG A 50 -3.15 8.39 -6.00
N ASP A 51 -3.98 7.86 -6.89
CA ASP A 51 -3.62 6.76 -7.78
C ASP A 51 -2.48 7.14 -8.73
N VAL A 52 -2.48 8.39 -9.20
CA VAL A 52 -1.39 8.95 -10.03
C VAL A 52 -0.10 9.08 -9.21
N LEU A 53 -0.16 9.46 -7.94
CA LEU A 53 1.03 9.51 -7.10
C LEU A 53 1.54 8.10 -6.76
N GLU A 54 0.65 7.21 -6.35
CA GLU A 54 0.98 5.82 -6.03
C GLU A 54 1.64 5.11 -7.22
N GLY A 55 1.15 5.31 -8.46
CA GLY A 55 1.79 4.74 -9.64
C GLY A 55 3.23 5.21 -9.87
N ARG A 56 3.53 6.49 -9.56
CA ARG A 56 4.90 7.00 -9.61
C ARG A 56 5.75 6.37 -8.51
N LEU A 57 5.22 6.25 -7.30
CA LEU A 57 5.92 5.61 -6.19
C LEU A 57 6.17 4.11 -6.46
N VAL A 58 5.22 3.39 -7.07
CA VAL A 58 5.43 2.00 -7.52
C VAL A 58 6.52 1.93 -8.59
N SER A 59 6.54 2.86 -9.55
CA SER A 59 7.60 2.90 -10.58
C SER A 59 8.98 3.05 -9.93
N VAL A 60 9.12 3.98 -8.97
CA VAL A 60 10.36 4.16 -8.20
C VAL A 60 10.71 2.91 -7.39
N ALA A 61 9.72 2.25 -6.78
CA ALA A 61 9.93 1.01 -6.05
C ALA A 61 10.52 -0.09 -6.93
N LEU A 62 9.96 -0.31 -8.12
CA LEU A 62 10.45 -1.32 -9.06
C LEU A 62 11.88 -1.00 -9.55
N GLN A 63 12.19 0.28 -9.77
CA GLN A 63 13.56 0.71 -10.10
C GLN A 63 14.53 0.45 -8.94
N ALA A 64 14.14 0.78 -7.70
CA ALA A 64 14.96 0.53 -6.52
C ALA A 64 15.23 -0.97 -6.31
N LEU A 65 14.23 -1.83 -6.53
CA LEU A 65 14.39 -3.29 -6.46
C LEU A 65 15.41 -3.80 -7.50
N ARG A 66 15.35 -3.28 -8.75
CA ARG A 66 16.34 -3.60 -9.81
C ARG A 66 17.75 -3.18 -9.43
N LEU A 67 17.89 -2.08 -8.69
CA LEU A 67 19.17 -1.57 -8.20
C LEU A 67 19.65 -2.25 -6.91
N GLY A 68 18.97 -3.28 -6.43
CA GLY A 68 19.39 -4.03 -5.24
C GLY A 68 18.98 -3.39 -3.91
N THR A 69 18.02 -2.46 -3.92
CA THR A 69 17.48 -1.81 -2.71
C THR A 69 16.09 -2.36 -2.37
N SER A 70 15.90 -2.84 -1.13
CA SER A 70 14.58 -3.24 -0.61
C SER A 70 13.66 -2.03 -0.44
N VAL A 71 12.35 -2.23 -0.53
CA VAL A 71 11.37 -1.12 -0.52
C VAL A 71 10.22 -1.44 0.41
N VAL A 72 9.76 -0.44 1.17
CA VAL A 72 8.51 -0.50 1.94
C VAL A 72 7.49 0.43 1.28
N LEU A 73 6.39 -0.15 0.79
CA LEU A 73 5.23 0.61 0.29
C LEU A 73 4.22 0.79 1.43
N ASP A 74 4.23 1.98 2.03
CA ASP A 74 3.37 2.38 3.13
C ASP A 74 2.09 3.06 2.63
N PHE A 75 1.30 2.29 1.85
CA PHE A 75 0.08 2.76 1.19
C PHE A 75 -1.18 2.28 1.93
N GLY A 76 -1.08 1.13 2.60
CA GLY A 76 -2.16 0.51 3.36
C GLY A 76 -3.02 -0.50 2.60
N PHE A 77 -2.66 -0.83 1.34
CA PHE A 77 -3.35 -1.70 0.37
C PHE A 77 -4.58 -2.46 0.88
N TRP A 78 -5.73 -2.22 0.25
CA TRP A 78 -7.01 -2.74 0.72
C TRP A 78 -7.46 -3.96 -0.08
N GLY A 79 -7.26 -3.93 -1.40
CA GLY A 79 -7.71 -5.00 -2.30
C GLY A 79 -6.67 -6.10 -2.45
N ARG A 80 -7.14 -7.34 -2.64
CA ARG A 80 -6.27 -8.49 -2.90
C ARG A 80 -5.54 -8.38 -4.24
N ASP A 81 -6.19 -7.82 -5.24
CA ASP A 81 -5.62 -7.66 -6.58
C ASP A 81 -4.47 -6.64 -6.60
N GLU A 82 -4.58 -5.55 -5.81
CA GLU A 82 -3.49 -4.58 -5.65
C GLU A 82 -2.23 -5.28 -5.13
N ARG A 83 -2.37 -6.05 -4.05
CA ARG A 83 -1.26 -6.81 -3.45
C ARG A 83 -0.72 -7.85 -4.40
N SER A 84 -1.58 -8.63 -5.05
CA SER A 84 -1.19 -9.69 -5.98
C SER A 84 -0.43 -9.14 -7.18
N SER A 85 -0.88 -8.02 -7.74
CA SER A 85 -0.22 -7.37 -8.86
C SER A 85 1.21 -6.92 -8.51
N LEU A 86 1.41 -6.30 -7.34
CA LEU A 86 2.73 -5.86 -6.88
C LEU A 86 3.65 -7.04 -6.53
N ARG A 87 3.11 -8.11 -5.95
CA ARG A 87 3.87 -9.35 -5.71
C ARG A 87 4.35 -9.97 -7.03
N ALA A 88 3.50 -10.00 -8.06
CA ALA A 88 3.88 -10.49 -9.39
C ALA A 88 4.95 -9.61 -10.05
N LEU A 89 4.83 -8.28 -9.93
CA LEU A 89 5.81 -7.33 -10.46
C LEU A 89 7.16 -7.42 -9.74
N ALA A 90 7.18 -7.63 -8.42
CA ALA A 90 8.42 -7.88 -7.70
C ALA A 90 9.08 -9.21 -8.12
N ALA A 91 8.27 -10.27 -8.24
CA ALA A 91 8.75 -11.58 -8.66
C ALA A 91 9.37 -11.58 -10.07
N SER A 92 8.80 -10.81 -11.02
CA SER A 92 9.37 -10.69 -12.37
C SER A 92 10.75 -10.01 -12.40
N LEU A 93 11.10 -9.29 -11.34
CA LEU A 93 12.41 -8.67 -11.12
C LEU A 93 13.36 -9.55 -10.30
N GLY A 94 12.94 -10.78 -9.93
CA GLY A 94 13.71 -11.66 -9.05
C GLY A 94 13.74 -11.22 -7.58
N ALA A 95 12.87 -10.28 -7.18
CA ALA A 95 12.70 -9.85 -5.80
C ALA A 95 11.64 -10.69 -5.07
N THR A 96 11.72 -10.75 -3.74
CA THR A 96 10.61 -11.26 -2.91
C THR A 96 9.60 -10.16 -2.62
N ALA A 97 8.38 -10.54 -2.28
CA ALA A 97 7.38 -9.62 -1.76
C ALA A 97 6.74 -10.17 -0.49
N GLU A 98 6.70 -9.36 0.56
CA GLU A 98 6.16 -9.69 1.87
C GLU A 98 4.93 -8.85 2.18
N VAL A 99 3.84 -9.50 2.55
CA VAL A 99 2.60 -8.84 2.97
C VAL A 99 2.65 -8.60 4.47
N VAL A 100 2.81 -7.33 4.87
CA VAL A 100 2.92 -6.93 6.28
C VAL A 100 1.57 -6.40 6.74
N TYR A 101 0.75 -7.30 7.28
CA TYR A 101 -0.59 -6.99 7.78
C TYR A 101 -0.58 -6.56 9.25
N LEU A 102 -1.26 -5.44 9.53
CA LEU A 102 -1.55 -4.99 10.89
C LEU A 102 -3.07 -5.03 11.12
N PRO A 103 -3.60 -6.06 11.82
CA PRO A 103 -5.00 -6.11 12.17
C PRO A 103 -5.32 -5.02 13.21
N VAL A 104 -6.56 -4.54 13.19
CA VAL A 104 -7.09 -3.60 14.18
C VAL A 104 -8.57 -3.86 14.39
N ASP A 105 -9.00 -3.95 15.65
CA ASP A 105 -10.43 -4.06 15.97
C ASP A 105 -11.14 -2.70 15.75
N ARG A 106 -12.47 -2.76 15.62
CA ARG A 106 -13.29 -1.59 15.28
C ARG A 106 -13.16 -0.46 16.30
N GLU A 107 -13.16 -0.78 17.57
CA GLU A 107 -13.12 0.22 18.64
C GLU A 107 -11.75 0.91 18.68
N THR A 108 -10.67 0.14 18.57
CA THR A 108 -9.31 0.67 18.47
C THR A 108 -9.12 1.52 17.21
N GLN A 109 -9.65 1.10 16.06
CA GLN A 109 -9.61 1.90 14.83
C GLN A 109 -10.27 3.26 15.04
N ARG A 110 -11.53 3.26 15.51
CA ARG A 110 -12.32 4.47 15.76
C ARG A 110 -11.59 5.41 16.72
N SER A 111 -11.11 4.88 17.84
CA SER A 111 -10.38 5.64 18.86
C SER A 111 -9.10 6.28 18.29
N ARG A 112 -8.28 5.50 17.58
CA ARG A 112 -7.00 5.99 17.04
C ARG A 112 -7.18 6.99 15.90
N VAL A 113 -8.16 6.79 15.03
CA VAL A 113 -8.46 7.75 13.95
C VAL A 113 -8.96 9.07 14.54
N GLY A 114 -9.88 9.02 15.52
CA GLY A 114 -10.36 10.21 16.21
C GLY A 114 -9.24 10.96 16.94
N SER A 115 -8.36 10.24 17.65
CA SER A 115 -7.21 10.84 18.32
C SER A 115 -6.24 11.49 17.35
N ARG A 116 -5.92 10.84 16.22
CA ARG A 116 -4.99 11.37 15.22
C ARG A 116 -5.54 12.63 14.55
N TRP A 117 -6.85 12.67 14.28
CA TRP A 117 -7.51 13.87 13.79
C TRP A 117 -7.39 15.04 14.78
N ALA A 118 -7.54 14.78 16.08
CA ALA A 118 -7.44 15.82 17.10
C ALA A 118 -6.01 16.37 17.28
N THR A 119 -4.98 15.54 17.10
CA THR A 119 -3.58 15.92 17.34
C THR A 119 -2.84 16.41 16.09
N THR A 120 -3.21 15.91 14.91
CA THR A 120 -2.48 16.18 13.66
C THR A 120 -3.43 16.24 12.45
N PRO A 121 -4.41 17.17 12.43
CA PRO A 121 -5.43 17.26 11.37
C PRO A 121 -4.84 17.57 9.99
N GLY A 122 -3.59 18.08 9.92
CA GLY A 122 -2.87 18.32 8.67
C GLY A 122 -2.29 17.06 8.01
N ASP A 123 -2.31 15.90 8.70
CA ASP A 123 -1.73 14.64 8.22
C ASP A 123 -2.76 13.50 8.15
N THR A 124 -4.03 13.78 8.46
CA THR A 124 -5.11 12.79 8.47
C THR A 124 -6.46 13.46 8.22
N PHE A 125 -7.47 12.68 7.82
CA PHE A 125 -8.84 13.14 7.70
C PHE A 125 -9.68 12.67 8.89
N ALA A 126 -10.72 13.43 9.23
CA ALA A 126 -11.76 12.96 10.14
C ALA A 126 -12.50 11.78 9.49
N MET A 127 -12.75 10.73 10.27
CA MET A 127 -13.66 9.66 9.86
C MET A 127 -14.83 9.59 10.84
N THR A 128 -16.03 9.56 10.31
CA THR A 128 -17.25 9.20 11.00
C THR A 128 -17.28 7.70 11.31
N ASP A 129 -18.12 7.29 12.26
CA ASP A 129 -18.33 5.87 12.57
C ASP A 129 -18.82 5.10 11.33
N ALA A 130 -19.64 5.72 10.49
CA ALA A 130 -20.12 5.13 9.24
C ALA A 130 -18.97 4.89 8.24
N GLU A 131 -18.02 5.81 8.12
CA GLU A 131 -16.83 5.64 7.27
C GLU A 131 -15.87 4.58 7.82
N VAL A 132 -15.77 4.45 9.16
CA VAL A 132 -15.05 3.34 9.79
C VAL A 132 -15.69 2.00 9.40
N ASP A 133 -17.01 1.89 9.46
CA ASP A 133 -17.73 0.66 9.11
C ASP A 133 -17.68 0.35 7.60
N ASP A 134 -17.80 1.37 6.75
CA ASP A 134 -17.67 1.21 5.30
C ASP A 134 -16.25 0.74 4.93
N SER A 135 -15.22 1.34 5.54
CA SER A 135 -13.82 0.92 5.32
C SER A 135 -13.58 -0.56 5.61
N ARG A 136 -14.22 -1.09 6.66
CA ARG A 136 -14.15 -2.51 7.01
C ARG A 136 -14.88 -3.40 6.03
N ARG A 137 -16.01 -2.94 5.48
CA ARG A 137 -16.81 -3.72 4.53
C ARG A 137 -16.05 -3.94 3.22
N VAL A 138 -15.29 -2.94 2.78
CA VAL A 138 -14.59 -2.98 1.50
C VAL A 138 -13.15 -3.50 1.60
N PHE A 139 -12.58 -3.60 2.81
CA PHE A 139 -11.24 -4.11 3.02
C PHE A 139 -11.17 -5.63 2.89
N GLU A 140 -10.29 -6.11 2.02
CA GLU A 140 -10.04 -7.54 1.84
C GLU A 140 -8.84 -7.97 2.68
N GLU A 141 -9.10 -8.56 3.86
CA GLU A 141 -8.04 -9.05 4.74
C GLU A 141 -7.12 -10.06 4.01
N PRO A 142 -5.78 -9.96 4.18
CA PRO A 142 -4.87 -10.93 3.60
C PRO A 142 -5.11 -12.35 4.11
N ASP A 143 -5.15 -13.31 3.19
CA ASP A 143 -5.28 -14.72 3.55
C ASP A 143 -3.94 -15.32 4.06
N ALA A 144 -4.00 -16.53 4.62
CA ALA A 144 -2.82 -17.20 5.15
C ALA A 144 -1.75 -17.49 4.07
N ALA A 145 -2.14 -17.67 2.81
CA ALA A 145 -1.20 -17.90 1.72
C ALA A 145 -0.49 -16.60 1.33
N GLU A 146 -1.18 -15.46 1.33
CA GLU A 146 -0.56 -14.14 1.13
C GLU A 146 0.48 -13.85 2.22
N LEU A 147 0.12 -14.08 3.49
CA LEU A 147 1.00 -13.84 4.64
C LEU A 147 2.22 -14.78 4.67
N ALA A 148 2.07 -16.01 4.18
CA ALA A 148 3.16 -16.98 4.08
C ALA A 148 4.04 -16.78 2.83
N GLY A 149 3.77 -15.78 1.99
CA GLY A 149 4.51 -15.58 0.74
C GLY A 149 4.24 -16.66 -0.32
N GLY A 150 3.06 -17.30 -0.27
CA GLY A 150 2.63 -18.35 -1.20
C GLY A 150 2.52 -17.88 -2.65
N PRO A 151 2.11 -18.75 -3.59
CA PRO A 151 2.03 -18.38 -5.00
C PRO A 151 1.07 -17.20 -5.24
N VAL A 152 1.43 -16.33 -6.19
CA VAL A 152 0.54 -15.24 -6.62
C VAL A 152 -0.60 -15.84 -7.45
N PRO A 153 -1.88 -15.54 -7.17
CA PRO A 153 -2.99 -16.04 -7.98
C PRO A 153 -2.93 -15.50 -9.42
N PRO A 154 -3.62 -16.13 -10.38
CA PRO A 154 -3.73 -15.58 -11.73
C PRO A 154 -4.44 -14.23 -11.70
N ALA A 155 -4.05 -13.32 -12.60
CA ALA A 155 -4.73 -12.04 -12.76
C ALA A 155 -6.20 -12.24 -13.18
N PRO A 156 -7.11 -11.28 -12.86
CA PRO A 156 -8.51 -11.34 -13.27
C PRO A 156 -8.66 -11.62 -14.76
N ALA A 157 -9.66 -12.43 -15.13
CA ALA A 157 -9.91 -12.80 -16.51
C ALA A 157 -10.12 -11.53 -17.38
N GLY A 158 -9.50 -11.51 -18.56
CA GLY A 158 -9.59 -10.37 -19.48
C GLY A 158 -8.70 -9.17 -19.15
N SER A 159 -7.96 -9.19 -18.02
CA SER A 159 -7.05 -8.09 -17.65
C SER A 159 -5.79 -7.99 -18.50
N GLY A 160 -5.41 -9.06 -19.22
CA GLY A 160 -4.13 -9.11 -19.93
C GLY A 160 -2.91 -9.31 -19.01
N GLY A 161 -3.12 -9.79 -17.78
CA GLY A 161 -2.05 -10.10 -16.81
C GLY A 161 -1.81 -9.01 -15.77
N TRP A 162 -1.02 -9.32 -14.75
CA TRP A 162 -0.82 -8.43 -13.59
C TRP A 162 -0.18 -7.08 -13.94
N ALA A 163 0.74 -7.05 -14.91
CA ALA A 163 1.35 -5.79 -15.34
C ALA A 163 0.32 -4.85 -16.00
N THR A 164 -0.55 -5.40 -16.85
CA THR A 164 -1.62 -4.65 -17.51
C THR A 164 -2.67 -4.18 -16.50
N TRP A 165 -3.06 -5.06 -15.58
CA TRP A 165 -3.96 -4.71 -14.48
C TRP A 165 -3.39 -3.58 -13.61
N ALA A 166 -2.11 -3.68 -13.22
CA ALA A 166 -1.44 -2.67 -12.39
C ALA A 166 -1.37 -1.31 -13.10
N ALA A 167 -1.07 -1.29 -14.40
CA ALA A 167 -1.05 -0.05 -15.18
C ALA A 167 -2.44 0.60 -15.33
N ALA A 168 -3.52 -0.20 -15.30
CA ALA A 168 -4.88 0.33 -15.26
C ALA A 168 -5.25 0.88 -13.87
N ARG A 169 -4.82 0.21 -12.79
CA ARG A 169 -5.03 0.65 -11.40
C ARG A 169 -4.24 1.91 -11.04
N TRP A 170 -3.00 2.01 -11.54
CA TRP A 170 -2.07 3.11 -11.29
C TRP A 170 -1.66 3.76 -12.63
N PRO A 171 -2.37 4.82 -13.09
CA PRO A 171 -2.22 5.34 -14.45
C PRO A 171 -0.83 5.88 -14.81
N SER A 172 -0.03 6.23 -13.80
CA SER A 172 1.34 6.76 -13.95
C SER A 172 2.43 5.71 -13.75
N LEU A 173 2.04 4.43 -13.53
CA LEU A 173 2.98 3.33 -13.47
C LEU A 173 3.65 3.16 -14.83
N ASP A 174 4.97 3.29 -14.86
CA ASP A 174 5.73 3.07 -16.08
C ASP A 174 5.49 1.63 -16.55
N ARG A 175 5.16 1.47 -17.83
CA ARG A 175 5.04 0.13 -18.42
C ARG A 175 6.41 -0.52 -18.29
N VAL A 176 6.47 -1.59 -17.50
CA VAL A 176 7.69 -2.36 -17.28
C VAL A 176 8.14 -2.90 -18.65
N GLY A 177 9.11 -2.21 -19.25
CA GLY A 177 9.90 -2.68 -20.39
C GLY A 177 11.03 -3.58 -19.93
#